data_AF-A0A930X3M0-F1
#
_entry.id   AF-A0A930X3M0-F1
#
_cell.length_a   1.000
_cell.length_b   1.000
_cell.length_c   1.000
_cell.angle_alpha   90.00
_cell.angle_beta   90.00
_cell.angle_gamma   90.00
#
_symmetry.space_group_name_H-M   'P 1'
#
loop_
_entity.id
_entity.type
_entity.pdbx_description
1 polymer ?
#
loop_
_entity_poly.entity_id
_entity_poly.type
_entity_poly.pdbx_seq_one_letter_code
_entity_poly.pdbx_strand_id
1 'polypeptide(L)'
;MLHSALDTLRDWYRAAHDLGHDPLHLEQIKQLGLSAKQANGNGFGLAPNLQQSMAQDLAQYQALQQRGEYVAQASQKILSVIGQTQGPHTQFRGKVYELKQTADRLTVRRVTPQPQTILEMAQGKIQRTVVTAEDCQRFQRFVQRLESDRVPTPTSAGLER
;
A
#
# COMPACT_ATOMS: atom_id res chain seq x y z
N MET A 1 25.47 6.97 1.18
CA MET A 1 25.10 8.07 2.09
C MET A 1 24.68 7.44 3.41
N LEU A 2 25.38 7.69 4.51
CA LEU A 2 24.99 7.15 5.82
C LEU A 2 23.70 7.85 6.26
N HIS A 3 22.62 7.09 6.44
CA HIS A 3 21.46 7.56 7.19
C HIS A 3 21.92 7.83 8.63
N SER A 4 21.59 9.00 9.19
CA SER A 4 21.90 9.27 10.58
C SER A 4 21.05 8.37 11.48
N ALA A 5 21.55 8.01 12.67
CA ALA A 5 20.77 7.21 13.63
C ALA A 5 19.41 7.84 13.95
N LEU A 6 19.32 9.17 13.90
CA LEU A 6 18.07 9.91 14.09
C LEU A 6 17.08 9.73 12.94
N ASP A 7 17.53 9.62 11.69
CA ASP A 7 16.65 9.36 10.56
C ASP A 7 16.09 7.94 10.63
N THR A 8 16.93 6.95 10.97
CA THR A 8 16.47 5.56 11.16
C THR A 8 15.42 5.45 12.27
N LEU A 9 15.60 6.14 13.40
CA LEU A 9 14.60 6.16 14.48
C LEU A 9 13.30 6.87 14.06
N ARG A 10 13.39 7.91 13.22
CA ARG A 10 12.22 8.60 12.68
C ARG A 10 11.43 7.68 11.73
N ASP A 11 12.13 6.94 10.87
CA ASP A 11 11.52 5.98 9.97
C ASP A 11 10.88 4.82 10.74
N TRP A 12 11.55 4.32 11.79
CA TRP A 12 10.99 3.29 12.67
C TRP A 12 9.73 3.77 13.39
N TYR A 13 9.74 4.98 13.96
CA TYR A 13 8.56 5.56 14.61
C TYR A 13 7.38 5.64 13.64
N ARG A 14 7.62 6.13 12.42
CA ARG A 14 6.59 6.22 11.38
C ARG A 14 6.05 4.85 11.00
N ALA A 15 6.93 3.87 10.80
CA ALA A 15 6.55 2.49 10.50
C ALA A 15 5.67 1.90 11.61
N ALA A 16 6.10 2.02 12.87
CA ALA A 16 5.35 1.52 14.03
C ALA A 16 3.98 2.20 14.18
N HIS A 17 3.91 3.51 13.96
CA HIS A 17 2.66 4.27 13.99
C HIS A 17 1.68 3.78 12.91
N ASP A 18 2.15 3.66 11.66
CA ASP A 18 1.31 3.25 10.53
C ASP A 18 0.90 1.76 10.61
N LEU A 19 1.70 0.93 11.28
CA LEU A 19 1.36 -0.46 11.61
C LEU A 19 0.36 -0.58 12.78
N GLY A 20 0.08 0.51 13.48
CA GLY A 20 -0.89 0.54 14.59
C GLY A 20 -0.38 -0.02 15.90
N HIS A 21 0.93 0.06 16.16
CA HIS A 21 1.49 -0.28 17.46
C HIS A 21 0.92 0.60 18.58
N ASP A 22 0.94 0.08 19.80
CA ASP A 22 0.39 0.76 20.96
C ASP A 22 1.19 2.02 21.35
N PRO A 23 0.58 2.96 22.10
CA PRO A 23 1.22 4.21 22.48
C PRO A 23 2.50 4.03 23.31
N LEU A 24 2.62 2.94 24.08
CA LEU A 24 3.81 2.69 24.90
C LEU A 24 5.01 2.34 24.01
N HIS A 25 4.81 1.52 22.98
CA HIS A 25 5.84 1.22 21.97
C HIS A 25 6.30 2.50 21.24
N LEU A 26 5.36 3.33 20.82
CA LEU A 26 5.68 4.60 20.14
C LEU A 26 6.47 5.56 21.05
N GLU A 27 6.10 5.65 22.33
CA GLU A 27 6.82 6.48 23.29
C GLU A 27 8.23 5.92 23.57
N GLN A 28 8.42 4.60 23.61
CA GLN A 28 9.76 4.00 23.72
C GLN A 28 10.67 4.42 22.56
N ILE A 29 10.20 4.35 21.31
CA ILE A 29 10.97 4.78 20.13
C ILE A 29 11.33 6.27 20.22
N LYS A 30 10.40 7.10 20.68
CA LYS A 30 10.61 8.53 20.86
C LYS A 30 11.68 8.84 21.92
N GLN A 31 11.68 8.13 23.05
CA GLN A 31 12.71 8.27 24.09
C GLN A 31 14.10 7.86 23.58
N LEU A 32 14.17 6.84 22.72
CA LEU A 32 15.41 6.48 22.01
C LEU A 32 15.89 7.62 21.10
N GLY A 33 14.98 8.28 20.39
CA GLY A 33 15.28 9.46 19.58
C GLY A 33 15.83 10.63 20.39
N LEU A 34 15.26 10.89 21.56
CA LEU A 34 15.76 11.91 22.49
C LEU A 34 17.17 11.58 23.00
N SER A 35 17.40 10.31 23.36
CA SER A 35 18.70 9.83 23.81
C SER A 35 19.77 9.94 22.70
N ALA A 36 19.42 9.56 21.47
CA ALA A 36 20.31 9.68 20.30
C ALA A 36 20.67 11.15 20.00
N LYS A 37 19.71 12.08 20.18
CA LYS A 37 19.92 13.51 20.01
C LYS A 37 20.87 14.07 21.08
N GLN A 38 20.72 13.65 22.33
CA GLN A 38 21.60 14.06 23.44
C GLN A 38 23.04 13.56 23.24
N ALA A 39 23.20 12.38 22.65
CA ALA A 39 24.51 11.83 22.29
C ALA A 39 25.15 12.48 21.05
N ASN A 40 24.50 13.49 20.42
CA ASN A 40 24.89 14.08 19.14
C ASN A 40 25.15 13.03 18.03
N GLY A 41 24.44 11.89 18.10
CA GLY A 41 24.64 10.76 17.17
C GLY A 41 25.93 9.96 17.36
N ASN A 42 26.85 10.39 18.23
CA ASN A 42 28.10 9.68 18.51
C ASN A 42 27.91 8.69 19.65
N GLY A 43 28.23 7.41 19.41
CA GLY A 43 28.15 6.36 20.43
C GLY A 43 26.73 5.91 20.79
N PHE A 44 25.70 6.39 20.08
CA PHE A 44 24.34 5.87 20.25
C PHE A 44 24.20 4.52 19.53
N GLY A 45 24.08 3.45 20.33
CA GLY A 45 23.78 2.10 19.87
C GLY A 45 22.44 1.62 20.43
N LEU A 46 21.63 1.00 19.58
CA LEU A 46 20.45 0.28 20.05
C LEU A 46 20.87 -1.06 20.64
N ALA A 47 20.22 -1.46 21.74
CA ALA A 47 20.36 -2.81 22.27
C ALA A 47 19.91 -3.85 21.22
N PRO A 48 20.48 -5.08 21.19
CA PRO A 48 20.20 -6.06 20.15
C PRO A 48 18.70 -6.40 19.96
N ASN A 49 17.95 -6.47 21.06
CA ASN A 49 16.51 -6.69 21.04
C ASN A 49 15.74 -5.53 20.36
N LEU A 50 16.17 -4.28 20.58
CA LEU A 50 15.59 -3.11 19.94
C LEU A 50 15.94 -3.05 18.46
N GLN A 51 17.17 -3.43 18.08
CA GLN A 51 17.56 -3.56 16.67
C GLN A 51 16.69 -4.58 15.95
N GLN A 52 16.43 -5.73 16.58
CA GLN A 52 15.57 -6.76 16.01
C GLN A 52 14.11 -6.30 15.88
N SER A 53 13.56 -5.65 16.91
CA SER A 53 12.21 -5.07 16.86
C SER A 53 12.08 -4.03 15.74
N MET A 54 13.05 -3.12 15.62
CA MET A 54 13.10 -2.15 14.54
C MET A 54 13.15 -2.81 13.16
N ALA A 55 14.00 -3.83 12.97
CA ALA A 55 14.11 -4.54 11.71
C ALA A 55 12.78 -5.24 11.33
N GLN A 56 12.08 -5.80 12.31
CA GLN A 56 10.77 -6.44 12.10
C GLN A 56 9.70 -5.42 11.70
N ASP A 57 9.60 -4.29 12.40
CA ASP A 57 8.62 -3.24 12.10
C ASP A 57 8.88 -2.65 10.71
N LEU A 58 10.13 -2.36 10.37
CA LEU A 58 10.50 -1.84 9.06
C LEU A 58 10.19 -2.84 7.93
N ALA A 59 10.49 -4.13 8.12
CA ALA A 59 10.17 -5.16 7.14
C ALA A 59 8.66 -5.33 6.94
N GLN A 60 7.88 -5.30 8.03
CA GLN A 60 6.42 -5.35 7.97
C GLN A 60 5.84 -4.13 7.27
N TYR A 61 6.35 -2.93 7.59
CA TYR A 61 5.94 -1.70 6.95
C TYR A 61 6.27 -1.69 5.45
N GLN A 62 7.45 -2.16 5.06
CA GLN A 62 7.81 -2.30 3.65
C GLN A 62 6.86 -3.25 2.92
N ALA A 63 6.52 -4.40 3.52
CA ALA A 63 5.54 -5.32 2.94
C ALA A 63 4.14 -4.68 2.81
N LEU A 64 3.72 -3.86 3.78
CA LEU A 64 2.46 -3.11 3.73
C LEU A 64 2.46 -2.08 2.59
N GLN A 65 3.57 -1.35 2.39
CA GLN A 65 3.73 -0.40 1.29
C GLN A 65 3.68 -1.12 -0.06
N GLN A 66 4.41 -2.23 -0.23
CA GLN A 66 4.42 -3.02 -1.47
C GLN A 66 3.02 -3.53 -1.86
N ARG A 67 2.22 -3.95 -0.87
CA ARG A 67 0.82 -4.33 -1.11
C ARG A 67 -0.01 -3.14 -1.59
N GLY A 68 0.18 -1.97 -0.98
CA GLY A 68 -0.46 -0.73 -1.39
C GLY A 68 -0.08 -0.34 -2.84
N GLU A 69 1.19 -0.42 -3.18
CA GLU A 69 1.72 -0.15 -4.53
C GLU A 69 1.13 -1.13 -5.57
N TYR A 70 1.09 -2.41 -5.23
CA TYR A 70 0.49 -3.42 -6.09
C TYR A 70 -1.00 -3.13 -6.36
N VAL A 71 -1.78 -2.87 -5.30
CA VAL A 71 -3.21 -2.56 -5.46
C VAL A 71 -3.42 -1.24 -6.19
N ALA A 72 -2.53 -0.26 -6.04
CA ALA A 72 -2.56 0.96 -6.84
C ALA A 72 -2.47 0.67 -8.34
N GLN A 73 -1.44 -0.06 -8.74
CA GLN A 73 -1.18 -0.41 -10.14
C GLN A 73 -2.33 -1.25 -10.72
N ALA A 74 -2.81 -2.24 -9.96
CA ALA A 74 -3.95 -3.06 -10.35
C ALA A 74 -5.23 -2.20 -10.51
N SER A 75 -5.47 -1.25 -9.61
CA SER A 75 -6.64 -0.37 -9.66
C SER A 75 -6.61 0.55 -10.88
N GLN A 76 -5.45 1.15 -11.18
CA GLN A 76 -5.26 1.97 -12.38
C GLN A 76 -5.49 1.16 -13.66
N LYS A 77 -4.98 -0.08 -13.71
CA LYS A 77 -5.25 -1.00 -14.82
C LYS A 77 -6.75 -1.24 -14.97
N ILE A 78 -7.44 -1.63 -13.91
CA ILE A 78 -8.90 -1.86 -13.93
C ILE A 78 -9.65 -0.62 -14.44
N LEU A 79 -9.33 0.57 -13.91
CA LEU A 79 -9.94 1.82 -14.32
C LEU A 79 -9.69 2.15 -15.80
N SER A 80 -8.50 1.85 -16.33
CA SER A 80 -8.22 2.06 -17.76
C SER A 80 -8.99 1.11 -18.70
N VAL A 81 -9.36 -0.08 -18.20
CA VAL A 81 -9.98 -1.14 -19.02
C VAL A 81 -11.50 -1.08 -18.98
N ILE A 82 -12.07 -0.87 -17.79
CA ILE A 82 -13.53 -0.90 -17.55
C ILE A 82 -14.04 0.27 -16.70
N GLY A 83 -13.19 1.26 -16.39
CA GLY A 83 -13.62 2.45 -15.66
C GLY A 83 -14.56 3.31 -16.48
N GLN A 84 -15.49 3.96 -15.80
CA GLN A 84 -16.43 4.92 -16.39
C GLN A 84 -15.95 6.33 -16.06
N THR A 85 -15.63 7.11 -17.08
CA THR A 85 -15.26 8.52 -16.93
C THR A 85 -16.51 9.38 -16.75
N GLN A 86 -16.57 10.13 -15.66
CA GLN A 86 -17.63 11.08 -15.31
C GLN A 86 -16.99 12.41 -14.94
N GLY A 87 -16.95 13.34 -15.89
CA GLY A 87 -16.27 14.63 -15.72
C GLY A 87 -14.78 14.44 -15.41
N PRO A 88 -14.22 15.05 -14.35
CA PRO A 88 -12.80 14.97 -14.00
C PRO A 88 -12.38 13.66 -13.30
N HIS A 89 -13.28 12.68 -13.23
CA HIS A 89 -13.06 11.47 -12.46
C HIS A 89 -13.33 10.22 -13.30
N THR A 90 -12.49 9.20 -13.14
CA THR A 90 -12.77 7.84 -13.63
C THR A 90 -13.10 6.97 -12.43
N GLN A 91 -14.22 6.24 -12.50
CA GLN A 91 -14.66 5.38 -11.41
C GLN A 91 -14.98 3.97 -11.88
N PHE A 92 -14.82 3.01 -10.97
CA PHE A 92 -15.31 1.65 -11.11
C PHE A 92 -16.03 1.26 -9.82
N ARG A 93 -17.22 0.66 -9.94
CA ARG A 93 -18.01 0.17 -8.80
C ARG A 93 -18.27 -1.31 -8.94
N GLY A 94 -17.51 -2.11 -8.19
CA GLY A 94 -17.74 -3.53 -8.04
C GLY A 94 -18.56 -3.86 -6.78
N LYS A 95 -18.86 -5.14 -6.59
CA LYS A 95 -19.58 -5.64 -5.40
C LYS A 95 -18.78 -5.51 -4.10
N VAL A 96 -17.45 -5.59 -4.20
CA VAL A 96 -16.53 -5.60 -3.04
C VAL A 96 -15.66 -4.36 -2.98
N TYR A 97 -15.31 -3.79 -4.12
CA TYR A 97 -14.43 -2.62 -4.21
C TYR A 97 -15.05 -1.51 -5.06
N GLU A 98 -14.86 -0.28 -4.61
CA GLU A 98 -15.03 0.93 -5.40
C GLU A 98 -13.65 1.56 -5.64
N LEU A 99 -13.37 1.92 -6.89
CA LEU A 99 -12.15 2.59 -7.32
C LEU A 99 -12.52 3.96 -7.86
N LYS A 100 -11.78 4.99 -7.47
CA LYS A 100 -11.94 6.35 -7.98
C LYS A 100 -10.58 6.94 -8.26
N GLN A 101 -10.43 7.53 -9.44
CA GLN A 101 -9.23 8.22 -9.86
C GLN A 101 -9.55 9.62 -10.37
N THR A 102 -8.71 10.57 -9.97
CA THR A 102 -8.62 11.92 -10.50
C THR A 102 -7.22 12.10 -11.10
N ALA A 103 -6.88 13.30 -11.60
CA ALA A 103 -5.53 13.59 -12.08
C ALA A 103 -4.43 13.27 -11.04
N ASP A 104 -4.67 13.64 -9.78
CA ASP A 104 -3.65 13.55 -8.73
C ASP A 104 -3.96 12.50 -7.66
N ARG A 105 -5.16 11.92 -7.63
CA ARG A 105 -5.59 11.03 -6.54
C ARG A 105 -6.12 9.70 -7.06
N LEU A 106 -5.79 8.66 -6.31
CA LEU A 106 -6.39 7.33 -6.44
C LEU A 106 -6.93 6.91 -5.08
N THR A 107 -8.18 6.49 -5.04
CA THR A 107 -8.82 5.96 -3.83
C THR A 107 -9.38 4.57 -4.13
N VAL A 108 -9.04 3.62 -3.27
CA VAL A 108 -9.60 2.26 -3.27
C VAL A 108 -10.36 2.07 -1.97
N ARG A 109 -11.65 1.79 -2.11
CA ARG A 109 -12.54 1.55 -0.99
C ARG A 109 -13.06 0.13 -1.04
N ARG A 110 -12.87 -0.63 0.03
CA ARG A 110 -13.62 -1.86 0.25
C ARG A 110 -15.02 -1.46 0.71
N VAL A 111 -16.07 -1.95 0.06
CA VAL A 111 -17.47 -1.57 0.36
C VAL A 111 -18.20 -2.64 1.18
N THR A 112 -17.76 -3.89 1.14
CA THR A 112 -18.33 -5.01 1.89
C THR A 112 -17.20 -5.86 2.52
N PRO A 113 -17.42 -6.50 3.68
CA PRO A 113 -18.60 -6.40 4.55
C PRO A 113 -18.66 -5.06 5.34
N GLN A 114 -17.52 -4.42 5.59
CA GLN A 114 -17.45 -3.13 6.27
C GLN A 114 -16.79 -2.09 5.35
N PRO A 115 -17.46 -0.96 5.08
CA PRO A 115 -16.90 0.06 4.21
C PRO A 115 -15.64 0.71 4.80
N GLN A 116 -14.52 0.64 4.09
CA GLN A 116 -13.25 1.24 4.51
C GLN A 116 -12.42 1.66 3.30
N THR A 117 -11.83 2.85 3.33
CA THR A 117 -10.78 3.22 2.38
C THR A 117 -9.51 2.44 2.73
N ILE A 118 -9.12 1.52 1.85
CA ILE A 118 -7.97 0.64 2.08
C ILE A 118 -6.68 1.15 1.43
N LEU A 119 -6.80 2.01 0.42
CA LEU A 119 -5.68 2.69 -0.21
C LEU A 119 -6.09 4.10 -0.62
N GLU A 120 -5.23 5.05 -0.30
CA GLU A 120 -5.30 6.40 -0.82
C GLU A 120 -3.92 6.83 -1.32
N MET A 121 -3.85 7.27 -2.57
CA MET A 121 -2.70 7.93 -3.14
C MET A 121 -3.03 9.37 -3.48
N ALA A 122 -2.03 10.24 -3.31
CA ALA A 122 -2.05 11.61 -3.78
C ALA A 122 -0.67 11.91 -4.39
N GLN A 123 -0.65 12.56 -5.56
CA GLN A 123 0.57 12.97 -6.27
C GLN A 123 1.57 11.81 -6.45
N GLY A 124 1.05 10.63 -6.82
CA GLY A 124 1.86 9.42 -7.04
C GLY A 124 2.42 8.76 -5.77
N LYS A 125 2.10 9.26 -4.57
CA LYS A 125 2.56 8.70 -3.30
C LYS A 125 1.41 8.12 -2.49
N ILE A 126 1.66 7.00 -1.82
CA ILE A 126 0.73 6.42 -0.85
C ILE A 126 0.64 7.36 0.35
N GLN A 127 -0.57 7.87 0.60
CA GLN A 127 -0.89 8.65 1.81
C GLN A 127 -1.37 7.72 2.92
N ARG A 128 -2.08 6.66 2.55
CA ARG A 128 -2.61 5.66 3.46
C ARG A 128 -2.74 4.30 2.77
N THR A 129 -2.37 3.24 3.46
CA THR A 129 -2.65 1.87 3.04
C THR A 129 -2.95 1.01 4.26
N VAL A 130 -4.01 0.22 4.17
CA VAL A 130 -4.32 -0.91 5.06
C VAL A 130 -4.60 -2.15 4.23
N VAL A 131 -3.99 -2.22 3.04
CA VAL A 131 -4.16 -3.30 2.08
C VAL A 131 -3.64 -4.61 2.69
N THR A 132 -4.50 -5.61 2.68
CA THR A 132 -4.20 -6.97 3.15
C THR A 132 -3.68 -7.86 2.02
N ALA A 133 -3.12 -9.01 2.37
CA ALA A 133 -2.78 -10.03 1.39
C ALA A 133 -4.03 -10.55 0.62
N GLU A 134 -5.18 -10.63 1.28
CA GLU A 134 -6.44 -11.04 0.65
C GLU A 134 -6.88 -10.04 -0.43
N ASP A 135 -6.75 -8.73 -0.17
CA ASP A 135 -7.03 -7.71 -1.18
C ASP A 135 -6.14 -7.91 -2.40
N CYS A 136 -4.83 -8.11 -2.19
CA CYS A 136 -3.88 -8.34 -3.30
C CYS A 136 -4.31 -9.54 -4.16
N GLN A 137 -4.69 -10.65 -3.55
CA GLN A 137 -5.18 -11.84 -4.27
C GLN A 137 -6.47 -11.56 -5.04
N ARG A 138 -7.42 -10.81 -4.46
CA ARG A 138 -8.68 -10.44 -5.14
C ARG A 138 -8.42 -9.55 -6.34
N PHE A 139 -7.54 -8.55 -6.21
CA PHE A 139 -7.14 -7.69 -7.32
C PHE A 139 -6.39 -8.47 -8.41
N GLN A 140 -5.49 -9.37 -8.03
CA GLN A 140 -4.78 -10.25 -8.96
C GLN A 140 -5.77 -11.08 -9.81
N ARG A 141 -6.70 -11.78 -9.17
CA ARG A 141 -7.72 -12.58 -9.86
C ARG A 141 -8.64 -11.74 -10.74
N PHE A 142 -8.86 -10.47 -10.38
CA PHE A 142 -9.68 -9.57 -11.20
C PHE A 142 -8.91 -9.12 -12.45
N VAL A 143 -7.66 -8.69 -12.29
CA VAL A 143 -6.79 -8.30 -13.39
C VAL A 143 -6.57 -9.46 -14.37
N GLN A 144 -6.29 -10.67 -13.87
CA GLN A 144 -6.13 -11.86 -14.71
C GLN A 144 -7.39 -12.15 -15.55
N ARG A 145 -8.59 -12.01 -14.97
CA ARG A 145 -9.84 -12.20 -15.71
C ARG A 145 -10.01 -11.16 -16.82
N LEU A 146 -9.72 -9.89 -16.54
CA LEU A 146 -9.76 -8.83 -17.55
C LEU A 146 -8.80 -9.10 -18.72
N GLU A 147 -7.68 -9.77 -18.47
CA GLU A 147 -6.72 -10.14 -19.51
C GLU A 147 -7.17 -11.37 -20.30
N SER A 148 -7.77 -12.37 -19.64
CA SER A 148 -8.33 -13.55 -20.31
C SER A 148 -9.52 -13.22 -21.20
N ASP A 149 -10.43 -12.34 -20.76
CA ASP A 149 -11.59 -11.88 -21.56
C ASP A 149 -11.18 -11.04 -22.78
N ARG A 150 -9.92 -10.59 -22.85
CA ARG A 150 -9.36 -9.83 -23.98
C ARG A 150 -8.74 -10.72 -25.06
N VAL A 151 -8.62 -12.03 -24.85
CA VAL A 151 -8.19 -12.96 -25.90
C VAL A 151 -9.42 -13.26 -26.77
N PRO A 152 -9.51 -12.78 -28.02
CA PRO A 152 -10.57 -13.22 -28.90
C PRO A 152 -10.42 -14.73 -29.10
N THR A 153 -11.44 -15.49 -28.72
CA THR A 153 -11.58 -16.88 -29.15
C THR A 153 -11.40 -16.88 -30.68
N PRO A 154 -10.46 -17.64 -31.27
CA PRO A 154 -10.46 -17.79 -32.71
C PRO A 154 -11.81 -18.38 -33.07
N THR A 155 -12.61 -17.60 -33.79
CA THR A 155 -13.81 -18.08 -34.44
C THR A 155 -13.33 -19.15 -35.40
N SER A 156 -13.42 -20.42 -34.98
CA SER A 156 -13.47 -21.55 -35.91
C SER A 156 -14.75 -21.39 -36.70
N ALA A 157 -14.71 -20.49 -37.69
CA ALA A 157 -15.61 -20.53 -38.81
C ALA A 157 -15.27 -21.83 -39.53
N GLY A 158 -16.05 -22.87 -39.22
CA GLY A 158 -16.18 -24.00 -40.12
C GLY A 158 -16.49 -23.46 -41.50
N LEU A 159 -15.66 -23.82 -42.46
CA LEU A 159 -16.01 -23.73 -43.86
C LEU A 159 -15.68 -25.09 -44.46
N GLU A 160 -16.73 -25.90 -44.40
CA GLU A 160 -16.99 -27.08 -45.19
C GLU A 160 -16.54 -26.87 -46.64
N ARG A 161 -15.75 -27.81 -47.16
CA ARG A 161 -15.85 -28.31 -48.54
C ARG A 161 -15.49 -29.78 -48.57
#